data_AF-I7LBE9-F1
#
_entry.id   AF-I7LBE9-F1
#
_cell.length_a   1.000
_cell.length_b   1.000
_cell.length_c   1.000
_cell.angle_alpha   90.00
_cell.angle_beta   90.00
_cell.angle_gamma   90.00
#
_symmetry.space_group_name_H-M   'P 1'
#
loop_
_entity.id
_entity.type
_entity.pdbx_description
1 polymer ?
#
loop_
_entity_poly.entity_id
_entity_poly.type
_entity_poly.pdbx_seq_one_letter_code
_entity_poly.pdbx_strand_id
1 'polypeptide(L)'
;MSFMSAIHFDVLVPRGQAQPLGEVFATAGKKLRAARHADAVETSRTELDAAGPLAKELSRVYEDEHDGRALEDASLQRYTLSLRGFGGSLNQLAMALSRLLTPPAQLPDDRVLRENERSFEVPALYPWTVAIER
;
A
#
# COMPACT_ATOMS: atom_id res chain seq x y z
N MET A 1 -20.06 -16.54 -15.15
CA MET A 1 -19.14 -16.64 -14.00
C MET A 1 -18.61 -15.24 -13.70
N SER A 2 -18.78 -14.71 -12.49
CA SER A 2 -18.11 -13.47 -12.10
C SER A 2 -16.67 -13.80 -11.71
N PHE A 3 -15.70 -13.34 -12.49
CA PHE A 3 -14.29 -13.39 -12.11
C PHE A 3 -14.07 -12.43 -10.93
N MET A 4 -13.37 -12.91 -9.91
CA MET A 4 -13.09 -12.16 -8.69
C MET A 4 -11.58 -11.99 -8.64
N SER A 5 -11.12 -10.76 -8.88
CA SER A 5 -9.69 -10.43 -8.84
C SER A 5 -9.36 -9.78 -7.52
N ALA A 6 -8.15 -10.00 -7.03
CA ALA A 6 -7.67 -9.44 -5.77
C ALA A 6 -6.35 -8.69 -5.96
N ILE A 7 -6.19 -7.61 -5.19
CA ILE A 7 -4.91 -6.91 -5.04
C ILE A 7 -4.50 -7.07 -3.57
N HIS A 8 -3.31 -7.61 -3.35
CA HIS A 8 -2.74 -7.80 -2.03
C HIS A 8 -1.59 -6.82 -1.82
N PHE A 9 -1.65 -6.07 -0.73
CA PHE A 9 -0.53 -5.27 -0.23
C PHE A 9 -0.02 -5.91 1.05
N ASP A 10 1.20 -6.45 1.01
CA ASP A 10 1.87 -6.96 2.19
C ASP A 10 2.79 -5.86 2.72
N VAL A 11 2.50 -5.35 3.92
CA VAL A 11 3.13 -4.16 4.48
C VAL A 11 3.68 -4.49 5.85
N LEU A 12 4.96 -4.19 6.10
CA LEU A 12 5.54 -4.28 7.43
C LEU A 12 5.29 -2.97 8.17
N VAL A 13 4.44 -2.99 9.19
CA VAL A 13 3.99 -1.77 9.89
C VAL A 13 4.10 -1.94 11.40
N PRO A 14 4.29 -0.86 12.18
CA PRO A 14 4.11 -0.91 13.62
C PRO A 14 2.71 -1.44 13.95
N ARG A 15 2.59 -2.34 14.94
CA ARG A 15 1.33 -3.01 15.27
C ARG A 15 0.20 -2.01 15.56
N GLY A 16 0.50 -0.88 16.19
CA GLY A 16 -0.45 0.22 16.42
C GLY A 16 -1.01 0.88 15.14
N GLN A 17 -0.30 0.78 14.01
CA GLN A 17 -0.66 1.37 12.73
C GLN A 17 -1.34 0.38 11.77
N ALA A 18 -1.36 -0.91 12.11
CA ALA A 18 -1.98 -1.97 11.30
C ALA A 18 -3.48 -1.71 11.04
N GLN A 19 -4.22 -1.28 12.07
CA GLN A 19 -5.64 -0.98 11.93
C GLN A 19 -5.90 0.35 11.19
N PRO A 20 -5.30 1.48 11.58
CA PRO A 20 -5.45 2.75 10.86
C PRO A 20 -5.17 2.62 9.36
N LEU A 21 -4.10 1.92 8.98
CA LEU A 21 -3.78 1.71 7.56
C LEU A 21 -4.86 0.86 6.84
N GLY A 22 -5.44 -0.11 7.53
CA GLY A 22 -6.56 -0.89 6.99
C GLY A 22 -7.80 -0.03 6.73
N GLU A 23 -8.07 0.96 7.57
CA GLU A 23 -9.18 1.91 7.39
C GLU A 23 -8.96 2.83 6.17
N VAL A 24 -7.70 3.16 5.85
CA VAL A 24 -7.34 3.89 4.63
C VAL A 24 -7.68 3.07 3.39
N PHE A 25 -7.29 1.78 3.34
CA PHE A 25 -7.67 0.88 2.25
C PHE A 25 -9.18 0.67 2.15
N ALA A 26 -9.88 0.49 3.27
CA ALA A 26 -11.33 0.37 3.30
C ALA A 26 -12.02 1.62 2.76
N THR A 27 -11.50 2.81 3.08
CA THR A 27 -12.00 4.09 2.56
C THR A 27 -11.78 4.21 1.05
N ALA A 28 -10.61 3.80 0.54
CA ALA A 28 -10.35 3.76 -0.89
C ALA A 28 -11.30 2.77 -1.62
N GLY A 29 -11.53 1.59 -1.04
CA GLY A 29 -12.49 0.61 -1.56
C GLY A 29 -13.92 1.16 -1.64
N LYS A 30 -14.38 1.87 -0.61
CA LYS A 30 -15.67 2.57 -0.61
C LYS A 30 -15.77 3.61 -1.73
N LYS A 31 -14.70 4.39 -1.97
CA LYS A 31 -14.65 5.38 -3.06
C LYS A 31 -14.73 4.73 -4.44
N LEU A 32 -14.02 3.62 -4.66
CA LEU A 32 -14.09 2.86 -5.92
C LEU A 32 -15.50 2.35 -6.21
N ARG A 33 -16.18 1.82 -5.18
CA ARG A 33 -17.58 1.38 -5.28
C ARG A 33 -18.52 2.56 -5.56
N ALA A 34 -18.35 3.69 -4.87
CA ALA A 34 -19.18 4.87 -5.06
C ALA A 34 -19.08 5.43 -6.49
N ALA A 35 -17.88 5.38 -7.08
CA ALA A 35 -17.62 5.77 -8.46
C ALA A 35 -18.06 4.73 -9.52
N ARG A 36 -18.66 3.61 -9.08
CA ARG A 36 -19.12 2.49 -9.94
C ARG A 36 -18.05 1.90 -10.84
N HIS A 37 -16.79 1.90 -10.39
CA HIS A 37 -15.70 1.25 -11.13
C HIS A 37 -15.71 -0.28 -11.01
N ALA A 38 -16.44 -0.83 -10.03
CA ALA A 38 -16.65 -2.25 -9.82
C ALA A 38 -18.07 -2.50 -9.28
N ASP A 39 -18.61 -3.69 -9.56
CA ASP A 39 -19.92 -4.14 -9.06
C ASP A 39 -19.87 -4.40 -7.54
N ALA A 40 -18.75 -4.97 -7.08
CA ALA A 40 -18.48 -5.19 -5.66
C ALA A 40 -17.00 -4.94 -5.35
N VAL A 41 -16.77 -4.38 -4.16
CA VAL A 41 -15.44 -4.16 -3.59
C VAL A 41 -15.49 -4.64 -2.14
N GLU A 42 -14.63 -5.58 -1.79
CA GLU A 42 -14.46 -6.09 -0.43
C GLU A 42 -13.03 -5.84 0.01
N THR A 43 -12.85 -5.47 1.29
CA THR A 43 -11.53 -5.23 1.86
C THR A 43 -11.33 -6.08 3.10
N SER A 44 -10.21 -6.78 3.19
CA SER A 44 -9.84 -7.57 4.37
C SER A 44 -8.40 -7.30 4.79
N ARG A 45 -8.11 -7.59 6.06
CA ARG A 45 -6.78 -7.53 6.65
C ARG A 45 -6.47 -8.86 7.33
N THR A 46 -5.26 -9.37 7.09
CA THR A 46 -4.76 -10.59 7.73
C THR A 46 -3.34 -10.35 8.22
N GLU A 47 -3.06 -10.68 9.47
CA GLU A 47 -1.69 -10.69 9.99
C GLU A 47 -0.95 -11.92 9.43
N LEU A 48 0.24 -11.71 8.87
CA LEU A 48 1.11 -12.75 8.36
C LEU A 48 2.23 -13.05 9.36
N ASP A 49 2.95 -14.15 9.12
CA ASP A 49 4.08 -14.54 9.95
C ASP A 49 5.22 -13.49 9.89
N ALA A 50 5.42 -12.80 11.02
CA ALA A 50 6.48 -11.80 11.19
C ALA A 50 7.90 -12.40 11.20
N ALA A 51 8.05 -13.72 11.35
CA ALA A 51 9.34 -14.42 11.25
C ALA A 51 9.60 -14.99 9.85
N GLY A 52 8.63 -14.86 8.94
CA GLY A 52 8.69 -15.39 7.59
C GLY A 52 9.74 -14.70 6.70
N PRO A 53 10.05 -15.28 5.53
CA PRO A 53 11.05 -14.72 4.61
C PRO A 53 10.68 -13.31 4.12
N LEU A 54 9.40 -13.07 3.81
CA LEU A 54 8.92 -11.76 3.36
C LEU A 54 9.07 -10.68 4.44
N ALA A 55 8.76 -11.01 5.71
CA ALA A 55 8.92 -10.06 6.81
C ALA A 55 10.40 -9.67 6.98
N LYS A 56 11.32 -10.64 6.90
CA LYS A 56 12.77 -10.40 6.96
C LYS A 56 13.28 -9.55 5.80
N GLU A 57 12.75 -9.78 4.60
CA GLU A 57 13.08 -8.98 3.42
C GLU A 57 12.63 -7.53 3.61
N LEU A 58 11.38 -7.30 4.00
CA LEU A 58 10.84 -5.96 4.23
C LEU A 58 11.54 -5.24 5.40
N SER A 59 11.90 -5.96 6.48
CA SER A 59 12.69 -5.39 7.58
C SER A 59 14.04 -4.89 7.09
N ARG A 60 14.74 -5.66 6.24
CA ARG A 60 16.02 -5.25 5.67
C ARG A 60 15.89 -4.03 4.78
N VAL A 61 14.87 -3.99 3.92
CA VAL A 61 14.59 -2.81 3.08
C VAL A 61 14.42 -1.56 3.95
N TYR A 62 13.64 -1.66 5.03
CA TYR A 62 13.47 -0.52 5.95
C TYR A 62 14.78 -0.14 6.65
N GLU A 63 15.54 -1.12 7.16
CA GLU A 63 16.83 -0.84 7.81
C GLU A 63 17.81 -0.16 6.84
N ASP A 64 17.89 -0.62 5.60
CA ASP A 64 18.75 -0.04 4.54
C ASP A 64 18.34 1.41 4.22
N GLU A 65 17.04 1.73 4.22
CA GLU A 65 16.50 3.07 3.98
C GLU A 65 16.57 4.01 5.20
N HIS A 66 16.71 3.47 6.42
CA HIS A 66 16.62 4.23 7.68
C HIS A 66 17.91 4.22 8.52
N ASP A 67 19.07 4.11 7.87
CA ASP A 67 20.41 4.14 8.51
C ASP A 67 20.62 2.99 9.52
N GLY A 68 20.13 1.79 9.19
CA GLY A 68 20.22 0.59 10.02
C GLY A 68 19.24 0.57 11.20
N ARG A 69 18.29 1.50 11.28
CA ARG A 69 17.26 1.49 12.31
C ARG A 69 16.16 0.49 11.97
N ALA A 70 15.93 -0.44 12.89
CA ALA A 70 14.81 -1.36 12.79
C ALA A 70 13.47 -0.64 13.03
N LEU A 71 12.41 -1.15 12.40
CA LEU A 71 11.05 -0.73 12.67
C LEU A 71 10.58 -1.32 14.01
N GLU A 72 10.23 -0.46 14.96
CA GLU A 72 9.77 -0.89 16.29
C GLU A 72 8.37 -1.50 16.25
N ASP A 73 8.15 -2.55 17.06
CA ASP A 73 6.88 -3.29 17.18
C ASP A 73 6.27 -3.68 15.82
N ALA A 74 7.14 -4.08 14.89
CA ALA A 74 6.77 -4.39 13.51
C ALA A 74 5.89 -5.65 13.41
N SER A 75 4.88 -5.56 12.56
CA SER A 75 3.99 -6.66 12.20
C SER A 75 3.78 -6.68 10.69
N LEU A 76 3.79 -7.86 10.08
CA LEU A 76 3.51 -8.01 8.65
C LEU A 76 2.01 -8.16 8.45
N GLN A 77 1.41 -7.23 7.69
CA GLN A 77 -0.03 -7.19 7.45
C GLN A 77 -0.32 -7.30 5.97
N ARG A 78 -1.24 -8.19 5.59
CA ARG A 78 -1.80 -8.27 4.24
C ARG A 78 -3.11 -7.52 4.18
N TYR A 79 -3.18 -6.48 3.35
CA TYR A 79 -4.41 -5.79 2.98
C TYR A 79 -4.87 -6.27 1.61
N THR A 80 -6.06 -6.87 1.56
CA THR A 80 -6.63 -7.40 0.33
C THR A 80 -7.78 -6.53 -0.14
N LEU A 81 -7.76 -6.14 -1.41
CA LEU A 81 -8.90 -5.56 -2.12
C LEU A 81 -9.43 -6.58 -3.13
N SER A 82 -10.58 -7.16 -2.84
CA SER A 82 -11.27 -8.09 -3.74
C SER A 82 -12.30 -7.34 -4.57
N LEU A 83 -12.26 -7.54 -5.88
CA LEU A 83 -13.02 -6.78 -6.88
C LEU A 83 -13.83 -7.73 -7.75
N ARG A 84 -15.09 -7.37 -7.98
CA ARG A 84 -15.98 -8.05 -8.92
C ARG A 84 -16.45 -7.08 -10.00
N GLY A 85 -16.38 -7.50 -11.27
CA GLY A 85 -16.83 -6.68 -12.39
C GLY A 85 -16.01 -5.42 -12.59
N PHE A 86 -14.74 -5.40 -12.17
CA PHE A 86 -13.87 -4.25 -12.36
C PHE A 86 -13.51 -4.12 -13.84
N GLY A 87 -14.00 -3.06 -14.49
CA GLY A 87 -13.79 -2.80 -15.91
C GLY A 87 -12.46 -2.11 -16.24
N GLY A 88 -11.67 -1.75 -15.24
CA GLY A 88 -10.39 -1.05 -15.40
C GLY A 88 -9.16 -1.97 -15.37
N SER A 89 -7.97 -1.36 -15.48
CA SER A 89 -6.71 -2.07 -15.32
C SER A 89 -6.38 -2.25 -13.84
N LEU A 90 -6.31 -3.51 -13.38
CA LEU A 90 -5.89 -3.83 -12.00
C LEU A 90 -4.50 -3.29 -11.67
N ASN A 91 -3.60 -3.22 -12.66
CA ASN A 91 -2.26 -2.65 -12.46
C ASN A 91 -2.34 -1.14 -12.20
N GLN A 92 -3.16 -0.41 -12.98
CA GLN A 92 -3.39 1.02 -12.75
C GLN A 92 -4.02 1.27 -11.38
N LEU A 93 -4.95 0.41 -10.97
CA LEU A 93 -5.53 0.50 -9.65
C LEU A 93 -4.50 0.21 -8.54
N ALA A 94 -3.68 -0.83 -8.68
CA ALA A 94 -2.60 -1.14 -7.74
C ALA A 94 -1.62 0.03 -7.60
N MET A 95 -1.20 0.64 -8.72
CA MET A 95 -0.35 1.84 -8.71
C MET A 95 -1.03 3.08 -8.10
N ALA A 96 -2.35 3.21 -8.22
CA ALA A 96 -3.07 4.30 -7.57
C ALA A 96 -3.16 4.08 -6.05
N LEU A 97 -3.39 2.84 -5.62
CA LEU A 97 -3.49 2.46 -4.21
C LEU A 97 -2.14 2.44 -3.50
N SER A 98 -1.03 2.16 -4.19
CA SER A 98 0.31 2.25 -3.58
C SER A 98 0.66 3.65 -3.09
N ARG A 99 0.04 4.69 -3.67
CA ARG A 99 0.17 6.08 -3.20
C ARG A 99 -0.41 6.29 -1.80
N LEU A 100 -1.22 5.37 -1.28
CA LEU A 100 -1.70 5.40 0.11
C LEU A 100 -0.58 5.03 1.10
N LEU A 101 0.45 4.32 0.63
CA LEU A 101 1.59 3.85 1.42
C LEU A 101 2.80 4.77 1.30
N THR A 102 2.80 5.65 0.30
CA THR A 102 3.86 6.62 0.05
C THR A 102 3.36 7.99 0.51
N PRO A 103 4.02 8.64 1.49
CA PRO A 103 3.60 9.98 1.90
C PRO A 103 3.77 10.93 0.70
N PRO A 104 2.88 11.93 0.53
CA PRO A 104 3.07 12.92 -0.52
C PRO A 104 4.40 13.64 -0.28
N ALA A 105 5.26 13.69 -1.30
CA ALA A 105 6.43 14.55 -1.28
C ALA A 105 5.96 15.97 -0.94
N GLN A 106 6.45 16.54 0.16
CA GLN A 106 6.23 17.95 0.46
C GLN A 106 7.01 18.75 -0.59
N LEU A 107 6.37 19.05 -1.72
CA LEU A 107 6.87 20.05 -2.65
C LEU A 107 6.89 21.38 -1.90
N PRO A 108 8.04 22.07 -1.80
CA PRO A 108 8.06 23.43 -1.24
C PRO A 108 7.12 24.33 -2.07
N ASP A 109 6.40 25.23 -1.40
CA ASP A 109 5.43 26.17 -2.01
C ASP A 109 6.09 27.19 -2.98
N ASP A 110 7.41 27.12 -3.18
CA ASP A 110 8.15 28.08 -3.97
C ASP A 110 8.17 27.73 -5.47
N ARG A 111 7.54 28.63 -6.25
CA ARG A 111 7.25 28.52 -7.68
C ARG A 111 8.50 28.35 -8.57
N VAL A 112 9.70 28.51 -8.01
CA VAL A 112 11.00 28.60 -8.69
C VAL A 112 11.78 27.26 -8.67
N LEU A 113 11.44 26.29 -7.82
CA LEU A 113 12.19 25.01 -7.70
C LEU A 113 11.61 23.86 -8.55
N ARG A 114 10.85 24.16 -9.60
CA ARG A 114 10.18 23.19 -10.49
C ARG A 114 11.03 22.69 -11.66
N GLU A 115 12.35 22.87 -11.63
CA GLU A 115 13.25 22.31 -12.66
C GLU A 115 14.01 21.05 -12.20
N ASN A 116 13.73 20.53 -10.99
CA ASN A 116 14.30 19.28 -10.49
C ASN A 116 13.21 18.30 -10.01
N GLU A 117 12.32 17.87 -10.92
CA GLU A 117 11.29 16.87 -10.66
C GLU A 117 11.83 15.46 -10.27
N ARG A 118 13.15 15.28 -10.17
CA ARG A 118 13.81 13.99 -9.89
C ARG A 118 14.45 13.85 -8.50
N SER A 119 14.39 14.86 -7.64
CA SER A 119 15.23 14.88 -6.42
C SER A 119 14.51 14.69 -5.08
N PHE A 120 13.21 14.34 -5.06
CA PHE A 120 12.46 14.20 -3.80
C PHE A 120 11.57 12.95 -3.81
N GLU A 121 12.14 11.78 -4.06
CA GLU A 121 11.50 10.53 -3.61
C GLU A 121 11.59 10.49 -2.08
N VAL A 122 10.47 10.72 -1.41
CA VAL A 122 10.35 10.45 0.02
C VAL A 122 10.17 8.93 0.16
N PRO A 123 10.95 8.25 1.01
CA PRO A 123 10.77 6.83 1.28
C PRO A 123 9.31 6.53 1.67
N ALA A 124 8.82 5.34 1.30
CA ALA A 124 7.51 4.91 1.75
C ALA A 124 7.47 4.92 3.28
N LEU A 125 6.31 5.22 3.88
CA LEU A 125 6.19 5.28 5.35
C LEU A 125 6.53 3.94 6.01
N TYR A 126 6.26 2.85 5.28
CA TYR A 126 6.47 1.47 5.65
C TYR A 126 6.88 0.68 4.41
N PRO A 127 7.77 -0.31 4.50
CA PRO A 127 8.15 -1.13 3.34
C PRO A 127 6.98 -2.08 2.99
N TRP A 128 6.76 -2.31 1.69
CA TRP A 128 5.63 -3.10 1.20
C TRP A 128 5.92 -3.84 -0.11
N THR A 129 5.14 -4.87 -0.38
CA THR A 129 5.03 -5.50 -1.71
C THR A 129 3.58 -5.50 -2.18
N VAL A 130 3.38 -5.65 -3.50
CA VAL A 130 2.05 -5.76 -4.10
C VAL A 130 1.98 -6.97 -5.03
N ALA A 131 0.88 -7.71 -4.93
CA ALA A 131 0.57 -8.83 -5.82
C ALA A 131 -0.87 -8.70 -6.34
N ILE A 132 -1.10 -9.18 -7.57
CA ILE A 132 -2.42 -9.20 -8.21
C ILE A 132 -2.79 -10.64 -8.53
N GLU A 133 -3.95 -11.09 -8.04
CA GLU A 133 -4.55 -12.39 -8.30
C GLU A 133 -5.82 -12.21 -9.16
N ARG A 134 -6.10 -13.12 -10.09
CA ARG A 134 -7.23 -13.03 -11.03
C ARG A 134 -8.06 -14.30 -11.09
#